data_AF-A0A444IM88-F1
#
_entry.id   AF-A0A444IM88-F1
#
_cell.length_a   1.000
_cell.length_b   1.000
_cell.length_c   1.000
_cell.angle_alpha   90.00
_cell.angle_beta   90.00
_cell.angle_gamma   90.00
#
_symmetry.space_group_name_H-M   'P 1'
#
loop_
_entity.id
_entity.type
_entity.pdbx_description
1 polymer ?
#
loop_
_entity_poly.entity_id
_entity_poly.type
_entity_poly.pdbx_seq_one_letter_code
_entity_poly.pdbx_strand_id
1 'polypeptide(L)'
;METESPTIPKRTLADILFILFLRLVAVSCFWFGLQYWAMLVGYSLVGAGRFDLLSLPWKVASTSLAVLFPVASLGLWLTVSWGPVIWVLAAGGQILMYGLLPDIFGPNQLIILLHLMVAVVYWIFRLLLWLEKRRHRRQVSVDLP
;
A
#
# COMPACT_ATOMS: atom_id res chain seq x y z
N MET A 1 47.07 13.82 4.52
CA MET A 1 46.18 12.63 4.48
C MET A 1 44.79 13.15 4.19
N GLU A 2 44.40 13.14 2.92
CA GLU A 2 43.05 13.49 2.50
C GLU A 2 42.15 12.33 2.98
N THR A 3 41.31 12.59 3.97
CA THR A 3 40.27 11.66 4.39
C THR A 3 39.27 11.56 3.25
N GLU A 4 39.32 10.46 2.49
CA GLU A 4 38.29 10.13 1.51
C GLU A 4 36.92 10.24 2.17
N SER A 5 36.15 11.25 1.76
CA SER A 5 34.77 11.40 2.17
C SER A 5 34.03 10.14 1.71
N PRO A 6 33.31 9.41 2.58
CA PRO A 6 32.52 8.27 2.15
C PRO A 6 31.50 8.79 1.15
N THR A 7 31.68 8.45 -0.13
CA THR A 7 30.82 8.87 -1.21
C THR A 7 29.44 8.24 -0.97
N ILE A 8 28.56 8.98 -0.29
CA ILE A 8 27.18 8.57 -0.06
C ILE A 8 26.58 8.31 -1.45
N PRO A 9 26.14 7.07 -1.76
CA PRO A 9 25.54 6.79 -3.06
C PRO A 9 24.36 7.74 -3.27
N LYS A 10 24.42 8.55 -4.33
CA LYS A 10 23.33 9.47 -4.69
C LYS A 10 22.10 8.61 -5.03
N ARG A 11 20.97 8.86 -4.35
CA ARG A 11 19.70 8.19 -4.66
C ARG A 11 19.34 8.39 -6.13
N THR A 12 18.87 7.33 -6.77
CA THR A 12 18.50 7.40 -8.18
C THR A 12 17.13 8.07 -8.32
N LEU A 13 16.80 8.58 -9.51
CA LEU A 13 15.47 9.16 -9.75
C LEU A 13 14.37 8.10 -9.55
N ALA A 14 14.64 6.84 -9.88
CA ALA A 14 13.74 5.73 -9.64
C ALA A 14 13.47 5.50 -8.15
N ASP A 15 14.50 5.60 -7.28
CA ASP A 15 14.34 5.53 -5.83
C ASP A 15 13.42 6.64 -5.30
N ILE A 16 13.63 7.88 -5.75
CA ILE A 16 12.85 9.04 -5.32
C ILE A 16 11.39 8.90 -5.74
N LEU A 17 11.14 8.53 -7.01
CA LEU A 17 9.79 8.32 -7.52
C LEU A 17 9.09 7.15 -6.83
N PHE A 18 9.81 6.07 -6.51
CA PHE A 18 9.26 4.94 -5.79
C PHE A 18 8.84 5.34 -4.37
N ILE A 19 9.67 6.10 -3.64
CA ILE A 19 9.32 6.61 -2.31
C ILE A 19 8.10 7.53 -2.37
N LEU A 20 8.04 8.43 -3.36
CA LEU A 20 6.89 9.29 -3.57
C LEU A 20 5.62 8.48 -3.82
N PHE A 21 5.70 7.47 -4.68
CA PHE A 21 4.60 6.54 -4.96
C PHE A 21 4.13 5.85 -3.67
N LEU A 22 5.02 5.29 -2.84
CA LEU A 22 4.64 4.68 -1.57
C LEU A 22 3.94 5.67 -0.63
N ARG A 23 4.38 6.93 -0.59
CA ARG A 23 3.74 7.98 0.22
C ARG A 23 2.34 8.33 -0.26
N LEU A 24 2.12 8.38 -1.58
CA LEU A 24 0.79 8.60 -2.14
C LEU A 24 -0.17 7.45 -1.75
N VAL A 25 0.29 6.20 -1.91
CA VAL A 25 -0.48 5.02 -1.51
C VAL A 25 -0.75 5.02 0.00
N ALA A 26 0.23 5.43 0.82
CA ALA A 26 0.07 5.58 2.26
C ALA A 26 -1.06 6.55 2.61
N VAL A 27 -1.08 7.74 1.99
CA VAL A 27 -2.15 8.74 2.21
C VAL A 27 -3.52 8.16 1.81
N SER A 28 -3.61 7.43 0.70
CA SER A 28 -4.85 6.75 0.31
C SER A 28 -5.28 5.70 1.32
N CYS A 29 -4.35 4.91 1.87
CA CYS A 29 -4.64 3.94 2.92
C CYS A 29 -5.12 4.62 4.20
N PHE A 30 -4.48 5.71 4.61
CA PHE A 30 -4.91 6.49 5.76
C PHE A 30 -6.35 6.99 5.57
N TRP A 31 -6.67 7.51 4.38
CA TRP A 31 -8.02 7.94 4.03
C TRP A 31 -9.03 6.79 4.12
N PHE A 32 -8.73 5.60 3.57
CA PHE A 32 -9.60 4.44 3.73
C PHE A 32 -9.78 4.04 5.20
N GLY A 33 -8.73 4.07 6.01
CA GLY A 33 -8.81 3.85 7.45
C GLY A 33 -9.81 4.81 8.11
N LEU A 34 -9.71 6.11 7.81
CA LEU A 34 -10.64 7.12 8.31
C LEU A 34 -12.09 6.86 7.85
N GLN A 35 -12.30 6.43 6.61
CA GLN A 35 -13.63 6.08 6.10
C GLN A 35 -14.25 4.92 6.88
N TYR A 36 -13.50 3.84 7.15
CA TYR A 36 -14.00 2.73 7.97
C TYR A 36 -14.26 3.14 9.41
N TRP A 37 -13.41 3.99 10.01
CA TRP A 37 -13.65 4.55 11.34
C TRP A 37 -14.91 5.41 11.41
N ALA A 38 -15.07 6.32 10.44
CA ALA A 38 -16.25 7.17 10.32
C ALA A 38 -17.54 6.34 10.18
N MET A 39 -17.49 5.25 9.42
CA MET A 39 -18.59 4.30 9.29
C MET A 39 -18.89 3.61 10.62
N LEU A 40 -17.88 2.99 11.24
CA LEU A 40 -18.04 2.18 12.45
C LEU A 40 -18.54 2.95 13.66
N VAL A 41 -18.12 4.21 13.81
CA VAL A 41 -18.60 5.13 14.88
C VAL A 41 -19.99 5.68 14.57
N GLY A 42 -20.49 5.51 13.34
CA GLY A 42 -21.80 6.01 12.90
C GLY A 42 -21.79 7.48 12.48
N TYR A 43 -20.61 8.07 12.23
CA TYR A 43 -20.48 9.43 11.70
C TYR A 43 -20.94 9.51 10.24
N SER A 44 -20.69 8.47 9.44
CA SER A 44 -21.14 8.39 8.04
C SER A 44 -22.39 7.53 7.86
N LEU A 45 -22.91 7.48 6.63
CA LEU A 45 -24.06 6.65 6.23
C LEU A 45 -25.33 6.88 7.09
N VAL A 46 -25.53 8.10 7.58
CA VAL A 46 -26.68 8.46 8.44
C VAL A 46 -26.78 7.54 9.68
N GLY A 47 -25.64 7.06 10.19
CA GLY A 47 -25.57 6.16 11.33
C GLY A 47 -25.84 4.68 11.02
N ALA A 48 -26.29 4.31 9.82
CA ALA A 48 -26.57 2.93 9.45
C ALA A 48 -25.30 2.05 9.40
N GLY A 49 -24.12 2.67 9.24
CA GLY A 49 -22.83 1.99 9.23
C GLY A 49 -22.27 1.64 10.61
N ARG A 50 -22.96 2.03 11.70
CA ARG A 50 -22.48 1.85 13.07
C ARG A 50 -22.31 0.36 13.39
N PHE A 51 -21.23 0.03 14.10
CA PHE A 51 -20.80 -1.36 14.31
C PHE A 51 -21.91 -2.30 14.79
N ASP A 52 -22.75 -1.89 15.73
CA ASP A 52 -23.83 -2.69 16.31
C ASP A 52 -24.89 -3.10 15.27
N LEU A 53 -25.16 -2.23 14.29
CA LEU A 53 -26.18 -2.42 13.25
C LEU A 53 -25.70 -3.29 12.07
N LEU A 54 -24.39 -3.49 11.94
CA LEU A 54 -23.82 -4.26 10.84
C LEU A 54 -24.11 -5.77 10.98
N SER A 55 -24.27 -6.44 9.84
CA SER A 55 -24.27 -7.90 9.77
C SER A 55 -22.90 -8.47 10.16
N LEU A 56 -22.85 -9.74 10.55
CA LEU A 56 -21.61 -10.38 11.01
C LEU A 56 -20.45 -10.26 9.99
N PRO A 57 -20.64 -10.52 8.67
CA PRO A 57 -19.57 -10.35 7.70
C PRO A 57 -19.02 -8.92 7.64
N TRP A 58 -19.92 -7.93 7.70
CA TRP A 58 -19.54 -6.52 7.71
C TRP A 58 -18.79 -6.14 8.99
N LYS A 59 -19.20 -6.64 10.17
CA LYS A 59 -18.49 -6.44 11.44
C LYS A 59 -17.04 -6.92 11.36
N VAL A 60 -16.82 -8.15 10.88
CA VAL A 60 -15.48 -8.72 10.76
C VAL A 60 -14.65 -7.94 9.74
N ALA A 61 -15.19 -7.71 8.54
CA ALA A 61 -14.44 -7.08 7.46
C ALA A 61 -14.08 -5.63 7.78
N SER A 62 -15.06 -4.83 8.21
CA SER A 62 -14.87 -3.40 8.46
C SER A 62 -13.93 -3.13 9.63
N THR A 63 -14.02 -3.87 10.73
CA THR A 63 -13.09 -3.71 11.87
C THR A 63 -11.68 -4.15 11.51
N SER A 64 -11.53 -5.24 10.77
CA SER A 64 -10.22 -5.69 10.28
C SER A 64 -9.58 -4.65 9.37
N LEU A 65 -10.33 -4.13 8.39
CA LEU A 65 -9.86 -3.12 7.45
C LEU A 65 -9.59 -1.76 8.14
N ALA A 66 -10.38 -1.39 9.15
CA ALA A 66 -10.16 -0.19 9.97
C ALA A 66 -8.81 -0.19 10.71
N VAL A 67 -8.20 -1.37 10.92
CA VAL A 67 -6.86 -1.53 11.49
C VAL A 67 -5.81 -1.70 10.40
N LEU A 68 -6.06 -2.57 9.42
CA LEU A 68 -5.10 -2.89 8.36
C LEU A 68 -4.70 -1.66 7.55
N PHE A 69 -5.65 -0.78 7.19
CA PHE A 69 -5.38 0.40 6.38
C PHE A 69 -4.46 1.43 7.07
N PRO A 70 -4.71 1.84 8.33
CA PRO A 70 -3.78 2.70 9.07
C PRO A 70 -2.39 2.07 9.26
N VAL A 71 -2.33 0.76 9.54
CA VAL A 71 -1.04 0.05 9.70
C VAL A 71 -0.30 0.04 8.36
N ALA A 72 -0.94 -0.35 7.26
CA ALA A 72 -0.37 -0.27 5.92
C ALA A 72 0.12 1.14 5.59
N SER A 73 -0.69 2.16 5.88
CA SER A 73 -0.32 3.58 5.70
C SER A 73 0.99 3.91 6.40
N LEU A 74 1.11 3.60 7.69
CA LEU A 74 2.33 3.86 8.45
C LEU A 74 3.53 3.14 7.84
N GLY A 75 3.37 1.86 7.50
CA GLY A 75 4.45 1.06 6.92
C GLY A 75 4.93 1.58 5.57
N LEU A 76 4.00 1.98 4.70
CA LEU A 76 4.30 2.56 3.39
C LEU A 76 4.93 3.95 3.52
N TRP A 77 4.45 4.78 4.43
CA TRP A 77 4.99 6.13 4.67
C TRP A 77 6.43 6.11 5.17
N LEU A 78 6.73 5.19 6.11
CA LEU A 78 8.06 4.96 6.65
C LEU A 78 8.94 4.12 5.72
N THR A 79 8.42 3.65 4.58
CA THR A 79 9.13 2.83 3.59
C THR A 79 9.70 1.53 4.16
N VAL A 80 9.05 0.97 5.19
CA VAL A 80 9.44 -0.29 5.81
C VAL A 80 8.89 -1.48 5.03
N SER A 81 9.64 -2.59 5.02
CA SER A 81 9.36 -3.75 4.15
C SER A 81 8.01 -4.41 4.40
N TRP A 82 7.45 -4.29 5.60
CA TRP A 82 6.15 -4.86 5.94
C TRP A 82 4.96 -4.02 5.41
N GLY A 83 5.15 -2.74 5.08
CA GLY A 83 4.07 -1.86 4.60
C GLY A 83 3.32 -2.42 3.39
N PRO A 84 4.02 -2.80 2.30
CA PRO A 84 3.40 -3.44 1.14
C PRO A 84 2.71 -4.77 1.47
N VAL A 85 3.24 -5.54 2.43
CA VAL A 85 2.62 -6.82 2.84
C VAL A 85 1.27 -6.58 3.49
N ILE A 86 1.19 -5.64 4.43
CA ILE A 86 -0.08 -5.28 5.09
C ILE A 86 -1.04 -4.63 4.09
N TRP A 87 -0.53 -3.82 3.16
CA TRP A 87 -1.36 -3.28 2.07
C TRP A 87 -2.00 -4.39 1.23
N VAL A 88 -1.25 -5.45 0.87
CA VAL A 88 -1.81 -6.59 0.13
C VAL A 88 -2.94 -7.27 0.91
N LEU A 89 -2.82 -7.39 2.23
CA LEU A 89 -3.91 -7.96 3.06
C LEU A 89 -5.17 -7.07 3.02
N ALA A 90 -5.01 -5.75 3.15
CA ALA A 90 -6.13 -4.81 3.09
C ALA A 90 -6.78 -4.78 1.70
N ALA A 91 -5.96 -4.67 0.65
CA ALA A 91 -6.35 -4.70 -0.75
C ALA A 91 -7.08 -6.01 -1.11
N GLY A 92 -6.50 -7.15 -0.70
CA GLY A 92 -7.07 -8.46 -0.88
C GLY A 92 -8.43 -8.58 -0.20
N GLY A 93 -8.56 -8.06 1.03
CA GLY A 93 -9.84 -7.99 1.73
C GLY A 93 -10.91 -7.26 0.90
N GLN A 94 -10.63 -6.06 0.40
CA GLN A 94 -11.59 -5.31 -0.42
C GLN A 94 -11.86 -5.97 -1.78
N ILE A 95 -10.86 -6.57 -2.43
CA ILE A 95 -11.04 -7.30 -3.69
C ILE A 95 -11.95 -8.53 -3.47
N LEU A 96 -11.75 -9.28 -2.38
CA LEU A 96 -12.60 -10.41 -2.02
C LEU A 96 -14.04 -9.95 -1.74
N MET A 97 -14.20 -8.89 -0.93
CA MET A 97 -15.51 -8.32 -0.60
C MET A 97 -16.29 -7.93 -1.85
N TYR A 98 -15.70 -7.11 -2.71
CA TYR A 98 -16.41 -6.47 -3.82
C TYR A 98 -16.41 -7.31 -5.11
N GLY A 99 -15.50 -8.27 -5.24
CA GLY A 99 -15.34 -9.11 -6.42
C GLY A 99 -15.91 -10.52 -6.27
N LEU A 100 -15.61 -11.20 -5.15
CA LEU A 100 -16.05 -12.59 -4.93
C LEU A 100 -17.29 -12.72 -4.06
N LEU A 101 -17.55 -11.74 -3.19
CA LEU A 101 -18.70 -11.73 -2.28
C LEU A 101 -19.64 -10.51 -2.49
N PRO A 102 -19.94 -10.09 -3.74
CA PRO A 102 -20.71 -8.88 -3.99
C PRO A 102 -22.15 -8.97 -3.46
N ASP A 103 -22.71 -10.16 -3.32
CA ASP A 103 -24.06 -10.35 -2.75
C ASP A 103 -24.13 -9.95 -1.27
N ILE A 104 -23.00 -9.95 -0.56
CA ILE A 104 -22.89 -9.59 0.86
C ILE A 104 -22.45 -8.13 1.03
N PHE A 105 -21.47 -7.70 0.25
CA PHE A 105 -20.80 -6.40 0.45
C PHE A 105 -21.21 -5.33 -0.57
N GLY A 106 -22.05 -5.69 -1.55
CA GLY A 106 -22.36 -4.87 -2.70
C GLY A 106 -21.20 -4.81 -3.70
N PRO A 107 -21.47 -4.59 -5.00
CA PRO A 107 -20.40 -4.44 -5.98
C PRO A 107 -19.71 -3.08 -5.86
N ASN A 108 -18.38 -3.05 -5.96
CA ASN A 108 -17.60 -1.82 -6.09
C ASN A 108 -16.36 -2.04 -6.98
N GLN A 109 -16.58 -1.96 -8.29
CA GLN A 109 -15.54 -2.18 -9.30
C GLN A 109 -14.43 -1.12 -9.25
N LEU A 110 -14.76 0.11 -8.84
CA LEU A 110 -13.79 1.20 -8.76
C LEU A 110 -12.70 0.88 -7.73
N ILE A 111 -13.06 0.38 -6.55
CA ILE A 111 -12.08 0.01 -5.52
C ILE A 111 -11.16 -1.10 -6.02
N ILE A 112 -11.70 -2.11 -6.70
CA ILE A 112 -10.91 -3.22 -7.28
C ILE A 112 -9.89 -2.66 -8.29
N LEU A 113 -10.36 -1.81 -9.22
CA LEU A 113 -9.50 -1.22 -10.25
C LEU A 113 -8.35 -0.40 -9.66
N LEU A 114 -8.63 0.40 -8.61
CA LEU A 114 -7.62 1.21 -7.93
C LEU A 114 -6.53 0.33 -7.28
N HIS A 115 -6.91 -0.76 -6.61
CA HIS A 115 -5.93 -1.67 -6.00
C HIS A 115 -5.08 -2.38 -7.07
N LEU A 116 -5.70 -2.82 -8.17
CA LEU A 116 -4.98 -3.43 -9.28
C LEU A 116 -4.00 -2.45 -9.93
N MET A 117 -4.40 -1.19 -10.13
CA MET A 117 -3.52 -0.15 -10.65
C MET A 117 -2.30 0.04 -9.75
N VAL A 118 -2.51 0.17 -8.43
CA VAL A 118 -1.43 0.32 -7.45
C VAL A 118 -0.50 -0.90 -7.47
N ALA A 119 -1.05 -2.12 -7.53
CA ALA A 119 -0.25 -3.34 -7.61
C ALA A 119 0.64 -3.38 -8.87
N VAL A 120 0.08 -3.02 -10.02
CA VAL A 120 0.81 -2.97 -11.30
C VAL A 120 1.94 -1.94 -11.24
N VAL A 121 1.66 -0.72 -10.79
CA VAL A 121 2.68 0.34 -10.67
C VAL A 121 3.77 -0.06 -9.68
N TYR A 122 3.40 -0.65 -8.54
CA TYR A 122 4.35 -1.17 -7.56
C TYR A 122 5.27 -2.22 -8.19
N TRP A 123 4.70 -3.17 -8.95
CA TRP A 123 5.48 -4.23 -9.59
C TRP A 123 6.45 -3.69 -10.65
N ILE A 124 6.01 -2.69 -11.44
CA ILE A 124 6.87 -1.99 -12.40
C ILE A 124 8.05 -1.33 -11.68
N PHE A 125 7.83 -0.56 -10.61
CA PHE A 125 8.93 0.03 -9.83
C PHE A 125 9.89 -1.02 -9.29
N ARG A 126 9.37 -2.13 -8.74
CA ARG A 126 10.21 -3.24 -8.23
C ARG A 126 11.06 -3.85 -9.32
N LEU A 127 10.52 -4.02 -10.53
CA LEU A 127 11.27 -4.51 -11.69
C LEU A 127 12.37 -3.52 -12.11
N LEU A 128 12.04 -2.23 -12.23
CA LEU A 128 12.99 -1.19 -12.63
C LEU A 128 14.18 -1.08 -11.65
N LEU A 129 13.90 -1.03 -10.34
CA LEU A 129 14.94 -0.98 -9.30
C LEU A 129 15.80 -2.24 -9.28
N TRP A 130 15.22 -3.40 -9.55
CA TRP A 130 15.98 -4.65 -9.67
C TRP A 130 16.90 -4.67 -10.89
N LEU A 131 16.43 -4.15 -12.04
CA LEU A 131 17.24 -4.01 -13.25
C LEU A 131 18.40 -3.03 -13.04
N GLU A 132 18.17 -1.90 -12.38
CA GLU A 132 19.20 -0.92 -12.04
C GLU A 132 20.28 -1.54 -11.13
N LYS A 133 19.86 -2.23 -10.07
CA LYS A 133 20.78 -2.96 -9.17
C LYS A 133 21.61 -4.02 -9.90
N ARG A 134 21.04 -4.69 -10.91
CA ARG A 134 21.78 -5.66 -11.74
C ARG A 134 22.80 -5.00 -12.65
N ARG A 135 22.48 -3.84 -13.24
CA ARG A 135 23.41 -3.08 -14.10
C ARG A 135 24.64 -2.61 -13.31
N HIS A 136 24.44 -2.05 -12.13
CA HIS A 136 25.55 -1.61 -11.27
C HIS A 136 26.47 -2.76 -10.84
N ARG A 137 25.92 -3.94 -10.51
CA ARG A 137 26.75 -5.12 -10.18
C ARG A 137 27.63 -5.59 -11.35
N ARG A 138 27.12 -5.50 -12.58
CA ARG A 138 27.89 -5.88 -13.79
C ARG A 138 29.02 -4.91 -14.09
N GLN A 139 28.80 -3.60 -13.91
CA GLN A 139 29.84 -2.60 -14.09
C GLN A 139 31.01 -2.83 -13.11
N VAL A 140 30.70 -3.00 -11.82
CA VAL A 140 31.72 -3.26 -10.79
C VAL A 140 32.53 -4.54 -11.05
N SER A 141 31.93 -5.59 -11.64
CA SER A 141 32.68 -6.81 -11.97
C SER A 141 33.60 -6.69 -13.18
N VAL A 142 33.35 -5.74 -14.07
CA VAL A 142 34.17 -5.52 -15.29
C VAL A 142 35.37 -4.61 -14.98
N ASP A 143 35.25 -3.76 -13.96
CA ASP A 143 36.27 -2.79 -13.56
C ASP A 143 37.28 -3.32 -12.51
N LEU A 144 37.20 -4.60 -12.12
CA LEU A 144 38.17 -5.26 -11.24
C LEU A 144 39.32 -5.86 -12.07
N PRO A 145 40.60 -5.55 -11.77
CA PRO A 145 41.76 -6.09 -12.50
C PRO A 145 41.93 -7.60 -12.36
#